data_AF-A0A266QBB7-F1
#
_entry.id   AF-A0A266QBB7-F1
#
_cell.length_a   1.000
_cell.length_b   1.000
_cell.length_c   1.000
_cell.angle_alpha   90.00
_cell.angle_beta   90.00
_cell.angle_gamma   90.00
#
_symmetry.space_group_name_H-M   'P 1'
#
loop_
_entity.id
_entity.type
_entity.pdbx_description
1 polymer ?
#
loop_
_entity_poly.entity_id
_entity_poly.type
_entity_poly.pdbx_seq_one_letter_code
_entity_poly.pdbx_strand_id
1 'polypeptide(L)'
;MMPELKEKLLLRLFSSIEYMEEFTNHYIVGLQTAEDAFSIFEKKCSLDVNLANRYAIELRQWQERVIPNFKWMKENALLSLDKAKMGDFDYMDGATGNLRGLSKDMDGIGDNWWLEVDELIRRKYADNMNKAKQMGGNIYNTLSDFWDPGEVLIENIIGPVDESLLLKYLLPGEHP
;
A
#
# COMPACT_ATOMS: atom_id res chain seq x y z
N MET A 1 24.35 15.36 -6.20
CA MET A 1 23.10 16.06 -6.54
C MET A 1 22.84 17.15 -5.53
N MET A 2 22.57 18.38 -5.99
CA MET A 2 22.17 19.49 -5.11
C MET A 2 20.80 19.20 -4.46
N PRO A 3 20.56 19.58 -3.19
CA PRO A 3 19.28 19.31 -2.50
C PRO A 3 18.05 19.76 -3.27
N GLU A 4 18.09 20.98 -3.84
CA GLU A 4 16.98 21.53 -4.63
C GLU A 4 16.67 20.69 -5.90
N LEU A 5 17.70 20.14 -6.54
CA LEU A 5 17.50 19.26 -7.69
C LEU A 5 16.95 17.90 -7.23
N LYS A 6 17.48 17.35 -6.14
CA LYS A 6 17.01 16.09 -5.56
C LYS A 6 15.53 16.15 -5.20
N GLU A 7 15.11 17.23 -4.56
CA GLU A 7 13.71 17.49 -4.22
C GLU A 7 12.82 17.51 -5.46
N LYS A 8 13.20 18.26 -6.50
CA LYS A 8 12.45 18.28 -7.77
C LYS A 8 12.33 16.90 -8.41
N LEU A 9 13.41 16.11 -8.40
CA LEU A 9 13.41 14.77 -9.00
C LEU A 9 12.58 13.78 -8.18
N LEU A 10 12.59 13.90 -6.84
CA LEU A 10 11.75 13.09 -5.97
C LEU A 10 10.26 13.38 -6.17
N LEU A 11 9.88 14.66 -6.25
CA LEU A 11 8.49 15.05 -6.54
C LEU A 11 8.03 14.48 -7.88
N ARG A 12 8.88 14.52 -8.91
CA ARG A 12 8.58 13.93 -10.23
C ARG A 12 8.46 12.40 -10.19
N LEU A 13 9.33 11.73 -9.42
CA LEU A 13 9.24 10.29 -9.18
C LEU A 13 7.92 9.95 -8.50
N PHE A 14 7.55 10.64 -7.42
CA PHE A 14 6.36 10.34 -6.64
C PHE A 14 5.05 10.69 -7.38
N SER A 15 5.10 11.57 -8.38
CA SER A 15 4.00 11.84 -9.29
C SER A 15 4.04 11.01 -10.59
N SER A 16 4.98 10.06 -10.75
CA SER A 16 5.11 9.30 -12.00
C SER A 16 4.16 8.11 -12.06
N ILE A 17 3.76 7.74 -13.29
CA ILE A 17 2.90 6.58 -13.51
C ILE A 17 3.61 5.30 -13.08
N GLU A 18 4.90 5.17 -13.36
CA GLU A 18 5.69 3.99 -12.99
C GLU A 18 5.70 3.78 -11.46
N TYR A 19 5.83 4.85 -10.68
CA TYR A 19 5.78 4.77 -9.23
C TYR A 19 4.38 4.40 -8.71
N MET A 20 3.34 4.94 -9.34
CA MET A 20 1.94 4.57 -9.04
C MET A 20 1.61 3.11 -9.40
N GLU A 21 2.21 2.58 -10.48
CA GLU A 21 2.10 1.16 -10.85
C GLU A 21 2.74 0.26 -9.80
N GLU A 22 3.95 0.59 -9.34
CA GLU A 22 4.63 -0.15 -8.29
C GLU A 22 3.87 -0.14 -6.97
N PHE A 23 3.33 1.03 -6.57
CA PHE A 23 2.44 1.17 -5.43
C PHE A 23 1.22 0.24 -5.55
N THR A 24 0.53 0.30 -6.70
CA THR A 24 -0.69 -0.46 -6.95
C THR A 24 -0.41 -1.97 -6.90
N ASN A 25 0.70 -2.40 -7.49
CA ASN A 25 1.11 -3.80 -7.47
C ASN A 25 1.39 -4.29 -6.03
N HIS A 26 2.18 -3.56 -5.25
CA HIS A 26 2.45 -3.92 -3.86
C HIS A 26 1.18 -3.97 -3.03
N TYR A 27 0.29 -3.00 -3.20
CA TYR A 27 -0.96 -2.95 -2.47
C TYR A 27 -1.85 -4.15 -2.79
N ILE A 28 -2.07 -4.45 -4.08
CA ILE A 28 -2.88 -5.59 -4.52
C ILE A 28 -2.28 -6.92 -4.06
N VAL A 29 -0.96 -7.10 -4.17
CA VAL A 29 -0.27 -8.33 -3.71
C VAL A 29 -0.39 -8.48 -2.20
N GLY A 30 -0.31 -7.38 -1.44
CA GLY A 30 -0.55 -7.38 0.01
C GLY A 30 -1.95 -7.87 0.35
N LEU A 31 -2.99 -7.28 -0.25
CA LEU A 31 -4.38 -7.69 -0.04
C LEU A 31 -4.62 -9.15 -0.44
N GLN A 32 -4.11 -9.57 -1.60
CA GLN A 32 -4.24 -10.96 -2.05
C GLN A 32 -3.57 -11.93 -1.08
N THR A 33 -2.38 -11.58 -0.55
CA THR A 33 -1.67 -12.43 0.42
C THR A 33 -2.48 -12.60 1.70
N ALA A 34 -3.22 -11.57 2.14
CA ALA A 34 -4.12 -11.67 3.29
C ALA A 34 -5.37 -12.51 3.00
N GLU A 35 -5.96 -12.40 1.81
CA GLU A 35 -7.07 -13.29 1.39
C GLU A 35 -6.63 -14.77 1.36
N ASP A 36 -5.45 -15.04 0.80
CA ASP A 36 -4.89 -16.39 0.72
C ASP A 36 -4.60 -16.94 2.12
N ALA A 37 -4.02 -16.12 3.00
CA ALA A 37 -3.78 -16.46 4.40
C ALA A 37 -5.07 -16.80 5.13
N PHE A 38 -6.10 -15.98 4.96
CA PHE A 38 -7.39 -16.17 5.58
C PHE A 38 -8.08 -17.45 5.08
N SER A 39 -7.98 -17.74 3.78
CA SER A 39 -8.51 -18.99 3.19
C SER A 39 -7.83 -20.24 3.78
N ILE A 40 -6.52 -20.18 4.04
CA ILE A 40 -5.78 -21.26 4.71
C ILE A 40 -6.28 -21.42 6.16
N PHE A 41 -6.46 -20.31 6.86
CA PHE A 41 -6.96 -20.31 8.23
C PHE A 41 -8.40 -20.85 8.34
N GLU A 42 -9.28 -20.45 7.43
CA GLU A 42 -10.64 -21.00 7.30
C GLU A 42 -10.62 -22.51 7.14
N LYS A 43 -9.75 -23.02 6.27
CA LYS A 43 -9.58 -24.45 6.07
C LYS A 43 -9.08 -25.17 7.32
N LYS A 44 -8.24 -24.53 8.15
CA LYS A 44 -7.85 -25.10 9.44
C LYS A 44 -9.03 -25.14 10.40
N CYS A 45 -9.82 -24.08 10.48
CA CYS A 45 -11.02 -24.03 11.33
C CYS A 45 -12.07 -25.07 10.93
N SER A 46 -12.23 -25.36 9.63
CA SER A 46 -13.17 -26.40 9.18
C SER A 46 -12.75 -27.83 9.57
N LEU A 47 -11.48 -28.03 9.92
CA LEU A 47 -10.92 -29.30 10.36
C LEU A 47 -10.76 -29.39 11.89
N ASP A 48 -10.72 -28.25 12.59
CA ASP A 48 -10.55 -28.17 14.05
C ASP A 48 -11.63 -27.28 14.70
N VAL A 49 -12.59 -27.93 15.37
CA VAL A 49 -13.70 -27.27 16.06
C VAL A 49 -13.23 -26.40 17.24
N ASN A 50 -12.15 -26.77 17.93
CA ASN A 50 -11.63 -25.97 19.04
C ASN A 50 -11.02 -24.67 18.50
N LEU A 51 -10.32 -24.75 17.38
CA LEU A 51 -9.78 -23.59 16.68
C LEU A 51 -10.90 -22.67 16.18
N ALA A 52 -11.93 -23.25 15.53
CA ALA A 52 -13.08 -22.49 15.06
C ALA A 52 -13.81 -21.77 16.19
N ASN A 53 -14.00 -22.44 17.34
CA ASN A 53 -14.63 -21.82 18.51
C ASN A 53 -13.78 -20.71 19.13
N ARG A 54 -12.45 -20.89 19.17
CA ARG A 54 -11.51 -19.89 19.70
C ARG A 54 -11.60 -18.57 18.93
N TYR A 55 -11.71 -18.64 17.62
CA TYR A 55 -11.67 -17.47 16.72
C TYR A 55 -13.03 -17.16 16.07
N ALA A 56 -14.14 -17.66 16.61
CA ALA A 56 -15.46 -17.60 15.95
C ALA A 56 -15.88 -16.17 15.55
N ILE A 57 -15.56 -15.17 16.39
CA ILE A 57 -15.87 -13.77 16.11
C ILE A 57 -14.98 -13.23 14.99
N GLU A 58 -13.66 -13.44 15.07
CA GLU A 58 -12.71 -12.97 14.06
C GLU A 58 -13.00 -13.61 12.70
N LEU A 59 -13.28 -14.92 12.67
CA LEU A 59 -13.64 -15.67 11.48
C LEU A 59 -14.85 -15.04 10.78
N ARG A 60 -15.94 -14.79 11.53
CA ARG A 60 -17.14 -14.14 11.00
C ARG A 60 -16.84 -12.73 10.49
N GLN A 61 -16.15 -11.91 11.29
CA GLN A 61 -15.86 -10.52 10.92
C GLN A 61 -15.01 -10.44 9.65
N TRP A 62 -14.03 -11.32 9.50
CA TRP A 62 -13.21 -11.36 8.30
C TRP A 62 -13.99 -11.82 7.08
N GLN A 63 -14.80 -12.88 7.21
CA GLN A 63 -15.69 -13.36 6.14
C GLN A 63 -16.68 -12.30 5.66
N GLU A 64 -17.35 -11.63 6.60
CA GLU A 64 -18.48 -10.74 6.29
C GLU A 64 -18.04 -9.33 5.93
N ARG A 65 -16.88 -8.88 6.42
CA ARG A 65 -16.45 -7.48 6.30
C ARG A 65 -15.11 -7.32 5.59
N VAL A 66 -14.08 -8.04 6.04
CA VAL A 66 -12.71 -7.79 5.57
C VAL A 66 -12.48 -8.29 4.15
N ILE A 67 -12.78 -9.56 3.89
CA ILE A 67 -12.54 -10.18 2.57
C ILE A 67 -13.37 -9.49 1.47
N PRO A 68 -14.67 -9.19 1.67
CA PRO A 68 -15.43 -8.42 0.69
C PRO A 68 -14.85 -7.03 0.43
N ASN A 69 -14.35 -6.35 1.46
CA ASN A 69 -13.75 -5.02 1.33
C ASN A 69 -12.44 -5.08 0.51
N PHE A 70 -11.61 -6.10 0.71
CA PHE A 70 -10.36 -6.27 -0.05
C PHE A 70 -10.58 -6.36 -1.56
N LYS A 71 -11.67 -7.00 -1.99
CA LYS A 71 -12.05 -7.02 -3.40
C LYS A 71 -12.30 -5.60 -3.94
N TRP A 72 -13.14 -4.83 -3.25
CA TRP A 72 -13.43 -3.44 -3.64
C TRP A 72 -12.17 -2.57 -3.65
N MET A 73 -11.29 -2.76 -2.67
CA MET A 73 -10.03 -2.02 -2.58
C MET A 73 -9.08 -2.33 -3.74
N LYS A 74 -8.96 -3.60 -4.15
CA LYS A 74 -8.17 -4.00 -5.32
C LYS A 74 -8.72 -3.39 -6.60
N GLU A 75 -10.04 -3.45 -6.80
CA GLU A 75 -10.72 -2.86 -7.96
C GLU A 75 -10.53 -1.34 -7.99
N ASN A 76 -10.67 -0.66 -6.85
CA ASN A 76 -10.46 0.78 -6.74
C ASN A 76 -9.00 1.18 -7.02
N ALA A 77 -8.02 0.40 -6.56
CA ALA A 77 -6.61 0.67 -6.83
C ALA A 77 -6.30 0.60 -8.34
N LEU A 78 -6.82 -0.43 -9.03
CA LEU A 78 -6.68 -0.56 -10.48
C LEU A 78 -7.37 0.59 -11.23
N LEU A 79 -8.61 0.91 -10.86
CA LEU A 79 -9.34 2.04 -11.45
C LEU A 79 -8.57 3.35 -11.27
N SER A 80 -8.02 3.58 -10.08
CA SER A 80 -7.28 4.80 -9.78
C SER A 80 -6.00 4.92 -10.61
N LEU A 81 -5.32 3.80 -10.84
CA LEU A 81 -4.17 3.74 -11.73
C LEU A 81 -4.56 4.01 -13.19
N ASP A 82 -5.66 3.42 -13.67
CA ASP A 82 -6.16 3.66 -15.03
C ASP A 82 -6.55 5.13 -15.24
N LYS A 83 -7.11 5.78 -14.22
CA LYS A 83 -7.41 7.22 -14.23
C LYS A 83 -6.15 8.08 -14.24
N ALA A 84 -5.17 7.76 -13.40
CA ALA A 84 -3.88 8.45 -13.39
C ALA A 84 -3.18 8.37 -14.76
N LYS A 85 -3.24 7.21 -15.44
CA LYS A 85 -2.72 7.03 -16.81
C LYS A 85 -3.40 7.93 -17.85
N MET A 86 -4.63 8.36 -17.59
CA MET A 86 -5.37 9.32 -18.42
C MET A 86 -5.13 10.79 -18.00
N GLY A 87 -4.27 11.03 -17.02
CA GLY A 87 -3.96 12.36 -16.46
C GLY A 87 -4.90 12.82 -15.34
N ASP A 88 -5.79 11.94 -14.87
CA ASP A 88 -6.70 12.21 -13.75
C ASP A 88 -6.14 11.60 -12.45
N PHE A 89 -5.39 12.42 -11.71
CA PHE A 89 -4.67 11.99 -10.51
C PHE A 89 -5.52 12.02 -9.22
N ASP A 90 -6.70 12.63 -9.24
CA ASP A 90 -7.58 12.77 -8.07
C ASP A 90 -7.99 11.41 -7.50
N TYR A 91 -8.18 10.42 -8.37
CA TYR A 91 -8.47 9.04 -7.96
C TYR A 91 -7.29 8.40 -7.22
N MET A 92 -6.06 8.65 -7.67
CA MET A 92 -4.87 8.11 -7.03
C MET A 92 -4.63 8.73 -5.65
N ASP A 93 -4.87 10.04 -5.53
CA ASP A 93 -4.87 10.72 -4.23
C ASP A 93 -5.90 10.09 -3.27
N GLY A 94 -7.12 9.84 -3.76
CA GLY A 94 -8.15 9.14 -3.00
C GLY A 94 -7.78 7.71 -2.60
N ALA A 95 -7.19 6.93 -3.50
CA ALA A 95 -6.77 5.55 -3.23
C ALA A 95 -5.63 5.48 -2.20
N THR A 96 -4.66 6.38 -2.30
CA THR A 96 -3.52 6.47 -1.37
C THR A 96 -3.93 7.04 -0.01
N GLY A 97 -4.88 7.99 0.02
CA GLY A 97 -5.55 8.44 1.24
C GLY A 97 -6.34 7.31 1.93
N ASN A 98 -7.08 6.51 1.17
CA ASN A 98 -7.83 5.36 1.70
C ASN A 98 -6.92 4.29 2.32
N LEU A 99 -5.71 4.07 1.81
CA LEU A 99 -4.73 3.17 2.44
C LEU A 99 -4.43 3.59 3.89
N ARG A 100 -4.44 4.88 4.19
CA ARG A 100 -4.31 5.42 5.55
C ARG A 100 -5.61 5.29 6.35
N GLY A 101 -6.76 5.35 5.66
CA GLY A 101 -8.10 5.21 6.24
C GLY A 101 -8.49 3.77 6.61
N LEU A 102 -7.90 2.76 5.99
CA LEU A 102 -8.23 1.34 6.20
C LEU A 102 -8.11 0.86 7.64
N SER A 103 -7.22 1.47 8.44
CA SER A 103 -7.18 1.15 9.86
C SER A 103 -8.54 1.40 10.52
N LYS A 104 -9.27 2.44 10.10
CA LYS A 104 -10.56 2.83 10.69
C LYS A 104 -11.70 1.87 10.36
N ASP A 105 -11.78 1.37 9.12
CA ASP A 105 -12.83 0.42 8.73
C ASP A 105 -12.60 -0.99 9.30
N MET A 106 -11.34 -1.27 9.65
CA MET A 106 -10.90 -2.50 10.30
C MET A 106 -10.73 -2.34 11.82
N ASP A 107 -11.02 -1.16 12.38
CA ASP A 107 -10.90 -0.91 13.82
C ASP A 107 -11.83 -1.86 14.60
N GLY A 108 -11.26 -2.51 15.60
CA GLY A 108 -11.96 -3.49 16.43
C GLY A 108 -12.20 -4.86 15.79
N ILE A 109 -11.67 -5.11 14.58
CA ILE A 109 -11.60 -6.46 14.01
C ILE A 109 -10.29 -7.10 14.48
N GLY A 110 -10.41 -8.22 15.19
CA GLY A 110 -9.24 -8.97 15.67
C GLY A 110 -8.50 -9.66 14.53
N ASP A 111 -7.18 -9.76 14.70
CA ASP A 111 -6.26 -10.34 13.73
C ASP A 111 -5.38 -11.44 14.37
N ASN A 112 -5.76 -11.94 15.55
CA ASN A 112 -4.98 -12.93 16.30
C ASN A 112 -4.84 -14.25 15.55
N TRP A 113 -5.82 -14.59 14.71
CA TRP A 113 -5.75 -15.76 13.82
C TRP A 113 -4.52 -15.76 12.90
N TRP A 114 -3.86 -14.62 12.66
CA TRP A 114 -2.58 -14.59 11.94
C TRP A 114 -1.50 -15.47 12.57
N LEU A 115 -1.56 -15.71 13.89
CA LEU A 115 -0.63 -16.63 14.57
C LEU A 115 -0.76 -18.08 14.08
N GLU A 116 -1.91 -18.43 13.50
CA GLU A 116 -2.16 -19.72 12.87
C GLU A 116 -1.63 -19.79 11.42
N VAL A 117 -1.12 -18.68 10.87
CA VAL A 117 -0.61 -18.59 9.49
C VAL A 117 0.92 -18.73 9.48
N ASP A 118 1.41 -19.42 8.45
CA ASP A 118 2.85 -19.59 8.22
C ASP A 118 3.59 -18.24 8.20
N GLU A 119 4.76 -18.21 8.83
CA GLU A 119 5.56 -17.00 8.96
C GLU A 119 5.95 -16.39 7.61
N LEU A 120 6.22 -17.20 6.60
CA LEU A 120 6.58 -16.71 5.27
C LEU A 120 5.44 -15.91 4.63
N ILE A 121 4.19 -16.36 4.82
CA ILE A 121 3.01 -15.66 4.31
C ILE A 121 2.81 -14.33 5.04
N ARG A 122 2.96 -14.34 6.38
CA ARG A 122 2.88 -13.12 7.20
C ARG A 122 3.94 -12.10 6.80
N ARG A 123 5.19 -12.53 6.59
CA ARG A 123 6.27 -11.65 6.13
C ARG A 123 5.97 -11.09 4.74
N LYS A 124 5.52 -11.93 3.79
CA LYS A 124 5.13 -11.47 2.46
C LYS A 124 4.03 -10.39 2.51
N TYR A 125 3.02 -10.57 3.36
CA TYR A 125 1.99 -9.55 3.59
C TYR A 125 2.60 -8.26 4.12
N ALA A 126 3.39 -8.34 5.20
CA ALA A 126 4.02 -7.18 5.83
C ALA A 126 4.93 -6.42 4.86
N ASP A 127 5.77 -7.12 4.09
CA ASP A 127 6.70 -6.51 3.13
C ASP A 127 5.95 -5.72 2.04
N ASN A 128 4.88 -6.29 1.49
CA ASN A 128 4.08 -5.63 0.45
C ASN A 128 3.28 -4.46 1.02
N MET A 129 2.64 -4.64 2.17
CA MET A 129 1.84 -3.57 2.78
C MET A 129 2.70 -2.42 3.30
N ASN A 130 3.90 -2.69 3.81
CA ASN A 130 4.82 -1.63 4.25
C ASN A 130 5.31 -0.81 3.06
N LYS A 131 5.68 -1.46 1.94
CA LYS A 131 6.03 -0.76 0.70
C LYS A 131 4.86 0.05 0.16
N ALA A 132 3.67 -0.54 0.06
CA ALA A 132 2.47 0.16 -0.37
C ALA A 132 2.16 1.38 0.49
N LYS A 133 2.28 1.27 1.83
CA LYS A 133 2.07 2.40 2.76
C LYS A 133 3.07 3.51 2.55
N GLN A 134 4.35 3.16 2.41
CA GLN A 134 5.41 4.14 2.16
C GLN A 134 5.19 4.88 0.85
N MET A 135 5.00 4.13 -0.24
CA MET A 135 4.79 4.71 -1.58
C MET A 135 3.49 5.50 -1.66
N GLY A 136 2.41 4.98 -1.07
CA GLY A 136 1.13 5.68 -1.00
C GLY A 136 1.23 6.98 -0.21
N GLY A 137 1.98 7.01 0.89
CA GLY A 137 2.26 8.25 1.62
C GLY A 137 3.01 9.28 0.78
N ASN A 138 4.03 8.84 0.03
CA ASN A 138 4.79 9.71 -0.86
C ASN A 138 3.92 10.29 -1.99
N ILE A 139 3.10 9.44 -2.63
CA ILE A 139 2.16 9.85 -3.68
C ILE A 139 1.15 10.85 -3.10
N TYR A 140 0.49 10.50 -2.00
CA TYR A 140 -0.51 11.36 -1.35
C TYR A 140 0.04 12.74 -1.02
N ASN A 141 1.18 12.80 -0.31
CA ASN A 141 1.78 14.08 0.05
C ASN A 141 2.22 14.90 -1.17
N THR A 142 2.62 14.24 -2.25
CA THR A 142 3.04 14.91 -3.50
C THR A 142 1.85 15.45 -4.29
N LEU A 143 0.79 14.66 -4.46
CA LEU A 143 -0.41 15.06 -5.21
C LEU A 143 -1.25 16.09 -4.44
N SER A 144 -1.27 16.01 -3.10
CA SER A 144 -1.97 16.94 -2.22
C SER A 144 -1.16 18.18 -1.83
N ASP A 145 0.11 18.29 -2.23
CA ASP A 145 1.04 19.37 -1.83
C ASP A 145 1.15 19.52 -0.29
N PHE A 146 1.28 18.39 0.41
CA PHE A 146 1.31 18.30 1.88
C PHE A 146 2.71 18.09 2.47
N TRP A 147 3.75 18.19 1.65
CA TRP A 147 5.13 18.13 2.16
C TRP A 147 5.47 19.38 2.97
N ASP A 148 6.01 19.19 4.16
CA ASP A 148 6.69 20.28 4.86
C ASP A 148 8.01 20.63 4.15
N PRO A 149 8.52 21.88 4.26
CA PRO A 149 9.77 22.28 3.61
C PRO A 149 10.95 21.34 3.94
N GLY A 150 11.51 20.71 2.91
CA GLY A 150 12.63 19.77 3.02
C GLY A 150 12.26 18.36 3.51
N GLU A 151 11.00 18.10 3.85
CA GLU A 151 10.54 16.80 4.35
C GLU A 151 10.76 15.69 3.32
N VAL A 152 10.52 16.00 2.04
CA VAL A 152 10.73 15.08 0.92
C VAL A 152 12.19 14.61 0.77
N LEU A 153 13.16 15.33 1.34
CA LEU A 153 14.58 14.94 1.31
C LEU A 153 14.97 13.97 2.44
N ILE A 154 14.08 13.73 3.40
CA ILE A 154 14.34 12.95 4.60
C ILE A 154 14.08 11.46 4.31
N GLU A 155 15.14 10.67 4.15
CA GLU A 155 15.05 9.25 3.74
C GLU A 155 14.20 8.38 4.68
N ASN A 156 14.23 8.64 5.99
CA ASN A 156 13.39 7.89 6.94
C ASN A 156 11.91 8.27 6.85
N ILE A 157 11.55 9.35 6.14
CA ILE A 157 10.16 9.72 5.85
C ILE A 157 9.73 9.14 4.51
N ILE A 158 10.56 9.26 3.46
CA ILE A 158 10.20 8.84 2.10
C ILE A 158 10.56 7.39 1.75
N GLY A 159 11.36 6.74 2.59
CA GLY A 159 12.00 5.47 2.28
C GLY A 159 13.25 5.61 1.41
N PRO A 160 14.06 4.56 1.28
CA PRO A 160 15.28 4.58 0.49
C PRO A 160 14.95 4.74 -1.00
N VAL A 161 15.61 5.70 -1.66
CA VAL A 161 15.50 5.94 -3.11
C VAL A 161 16.91 5.91 -3.71
N ASP A 162 17.11 5.08 -4.73
CA ASP A 162 18.34 5.06 -5.49
C ASP A 162 18.52 6.37 -6.28
N GLU A 163 19.57 7.13 -5.99
CA GLU A 163 19.82 8.40 -6.69
C GLU A 163 20.05 8.20 -8.20
N SER A 164 20.50 7.01 -8.63
CA SER A 164 20.64 6.70 -10.05
C SER A 164 19.28 6.59 -10.76
N LEU A 165 18.22 6.19 -10.02
CA LEU A 165 16.85 6.17 -10.53
C LEU A 165 16.34 7.59 -10.78
N LEU A 166 16.70 8.54 -9.92
CA LEU A 166 16.27 9.94 -10.03
C LEU A 166 16.76 10.60 -11.32
N LEU A 167 17.89 10.16 -11.86
CA LEU A 167 18.44 10.70 -13.11
C LEU A 167 17.50 10.51 -14.31
N LYS A 168 16.57 9.54 -14.25
CA LYS A 168 15.55 9.33 -15.29
C LYS A 168 14.52 10.46 -15.35
N TYR A 169 14.42 11.27 -14.29
CA TYR A 169 13.42 12.34 -14.15
C TYR A 169 13.98 13.74 -14.42
N LEU A 170 15.22 13.83 -14.91
CA LEU A 170 15.81 15.10 -15.36
C LEU A 170 15.04 15.65 -16.56
N LEU A 171 14.73 16.94 -16.51
CA LEU A 171 14.21 17.67 -17.66
C LEU A 171 15.36 18.20 -18.52
N PRO A 172 15.10 18.54 -19.80
CA PRO A 172 16.10 19.18 -20.65
C PRO A 172 16.71 20.43 -19.98
N GLY A 173 18.04 20.45 -19.87
CA GLY A 173 18.80 21.56 -19.26
C GLY A 173 19.11 21.38 -17.77
N GLU A 174 18.61 20.33 -17.12
CA GLU A 174 19.02 19.97 -15.76
C GLU A 174 20.23 19.04 -15.77
N HIS A 175 21.14 19.20 -14.79
CA HIS A 175 22.37 18.42 -14.66
C HIS A 175 22.57 17.98 -13.19
N PRO A 176 23.03 16.73 -12.94
CA PRO A 176 23.18 16.15 -11.59
C PRO A 176 24.16 16.88 -10.66
#